data_AF-A0A348NXY3-F1
#
_entry.id   AF-A0A348NXY3-F1
#
_cell.length_a   1.000
_cell.length_b   1.000
_cell.length_c   1.000
_cell.angle_alpha   90.00
_cell.angle_beta   90.00
_cell.angle_gamma   90.00
#
_symmetry.space_group_name_H-M   'P 1'
#
loop_
_entity.id
_entity.type
_entity.pdbx_description
1 polymer ?
#
loop_
_entity_poly.entity_id
_entity_poly.type
_entity_poly.pdbx_seq_one_letter_code
_entity_poly.pdbx_strand_id
1 'polypeptide(L)'
;FYKVKENEAAPNHIAYIFLAKGQGFSGVVETMVCTNAQFKINRIKVLKHTETPGLGAEAQTIKYGDNEPFFEGWFKEKNSLKVVVEKDDSSSPDRIQSLTGATITTRAICKSIVSYSELLKKYIEQQVPVVYVGDAESVVSYDHEKAMAQQDSIRKAEAQVTEGGK
;
A
#
# COMPACT_ATOMS: atom_id res chain seq x y z
N PHE A 1 2.54 -4.68 -7.66
CA PHE A 1 2.87 -4.56 -6.22
C PHE A 1 3.00 -5.96 -5.66
N TYR A 2 3.78 -6.13 -4.59
CA TYR A 2 3.93 -7.40 -3.89
C TYR A 2 3.14 -7.34 -2.59
N LYS A 3 2.46 -8.44 -2.26
CA LYS A 3 1.86 -8.65 -0.95
C LYS A 3 2.81 -9.51 -0.13
N VAL A 4 3.10 -9.11 1.10
CA VAL A 4 4.01 -9.81 1.99
C VAL A 4 3.20 -10.51 3.07
N LYS A 5 3.52 -11.78 3.33
CA LYS A 5 2.97 -12.58 4.42
C LYS A 5 4.09 -12.98 5.37
N GLU A 6 3.73 -13.28 6.62
CA GLU A 6 4.69 -13.78 7.62
C GLU A 6 5.24 -15.15 7.23
N ASN A 7 4.39 -16.00 6.66
CA ASN A 7 4.72 -17.28 6.05
C ASN A 7 3.65 -17.63 4.99
N GLU A 8 3.86 -18.71 4.24
CA GLU A 8 2.90 -19.15 3.21
C GLU A 8 1.51 -19.45 3.78
N ALA A 9 1.45 -19.96 5.01
CA ALA A 9 0.22 -20.33 5.70
C ALA A 9 -0.53 -19.13 6.32
N ALA A 10 0.06 -17.93 6.36
CA ALA A 10 -0.54 -16.79 7.02
C ALA A 10 -1.77 -16.29 6.21
N PRO A 11 -2.93 -16.13 6.85
CA PRO A 11 -4.15 -15.71 6.15
C PRO A 11 -4.10 -14.23 5.77
N ASN A 12 -3.37 -13.43 6.53
CA ASN A 12 -3.33 -11.98 6.41
C ASN A 12 -2.00 -11.51 5.83
N HIS A 13 -2.07 -10.44 5.02
CA HIS A 13 -0.89 -9.73 4.57
C HIS A 13 -0.36 -8.86 5.71
N ILE A 14 0.96 -8.89 5.90
CA ILE A 14 1.65 -8.09 6.91
C ILE A 14 2.21 -6.79 6.32
N ALA A 15 2.45 -6.77 5.01
CA ALA A 15 3.01 -5.63 4.31
C ALA A 15 2.66 -5.60 2.81
N TYR A 16 2.81 -4.43 2.20
CA TYR A 16 2.66 -4.21 0.77
C TYR A 16 3.87 -3.47 0.21
N ILE A 17 4.37 -3.91 -0.95
CA ILE A 17 5.50 -3.26 -1.63
C ILE A 17 5.06 -2.83 -3.02
N PHE A 18 5.24 -1.56 -3.38
CA PHE A 18 4.88 -1.05 -4.69
C PHE A 18 5.90 -0.04 -5.21
N LEU A 19 5.91 0.12 -6.54
CA LEU A 19 6.68 1.16 -7.22
C LEU A 19 5.75 2.34 -7.48
N ALA A 20 6.08 3.47 -6.88
CA ALA A 20 5.44 4.75 -7.13
C ALA A 20 6.29 5.56 -8.12
N LYS A 21 5.63 6.18 -9.10
CA LYS A 21 6.27 7.04 -10.09
C LYS A 21 5.61 8.41 -10.07
N GLY A 22 6.40 9.46 -9.86
CA GLY A 22 5.95 10.84 -9.82
C GLY A 22 6.76 11.72 -10.74
N GLN A 23 6.12 12.68 -11.41
CA GLN A 23 6.82 13.68 -12.20
C GLN A 23 7.52 14.69 -11.26
N GLY A 24 8.85 14.61 -11.18
CA GLY A 24 9.73 15.54 -10.47
C GLY A 24 10.04 16.79 -11.30
N PHE A 25 11.06 17.54 -10.90
CA PHE A 25 11.45 18.78 -11.57
C PHE A 25 12.10 18.53 -12.93
N SER A 26 13.06 17.61 -12.99
CA SER A 26 13.84 17.28 -14.18
C SER A 26 13.39 15.99 -14.88
N GLY A 27 12.58 15.17 -14.22
CA GLY A 27 12.03 13.95 -14.81
C GLY A 27 11.23 13.11 -13.83
N VAL A 28 10.92 11.88 -14.25
CA VAL A 28 10.20 10.93 -13.41
C VAL A 28 11.11 10.46 -12.27
N VAL A 29 10.59 10.53 -11.05
CA VAL A 29 11.18 9.93 -9.85
C VAL A 29 10.46 8.61 -9.57
N GLU A 30 11.22 7.52 -9.55
CA GLU A 30 10.74 6.18 -9.24
C GLU A 30 11.14 5.80 -7.82
N THR A 31 10.15 5.50 -6.99
CA THR A 31 10.31 5.21 -5.56
C THR A 31 9.69 3.86 -5.24
N MET A 32 10.47 2.94 -4.68
CA MET A 32 9.94 1.74 -4.05
C MET A 32 9.43 2.08 -2.66
N VAL A 33 8.23 1.63 -2.33
CA VAL A 33 7.56 1.90 -1.06
C VAL A 33 7.18 0.57 -0.43
N CYS A 34 7.57 0.37 0.83
CA CYS A 34 7.13 -0.74 1.65
C CYS A 34 6.26 -0.20 2.79
N THR A 35 5.03 -0.70 2.90
CA THR A 35 4.09 -0.36 3.95
C THR A 35 3.71 -1.60 4.75
N ASN A 36 3.23 -1.43 5.98
CA ASN A 36 2.51 -2.47 6.70
C ASN A 36 1.06 -2.60 6.19
N ALA A 37 0.31 -3.54 6.77
CA ALA A 37 -1.09 -3.79 6.42
C ALA A 37 -2.02 -2.57 6.62
N GLN A 38 -1.65 -1.64 7.51
CA GLN A 38 -2.38 -0.39 7.79
C GLN A 38 -1.86 0.81 6.98
N PHE A 39 -1.08 0.57 5.92
CA PHE A 39 -0.52 1.61 5.06
C PHE A 39 0.46 2.58 5.77
N LYS A 40 1.01 2.19 6.93
CA LYS A 40 2.15 2.90 7.52
C LYS A 40 3.42 2.50 6.77
N ILE A 41 4.24 3.48 6.42
CA ILE A 41 5.47 3.26 5.68
C ILE A 41 6.53 2.67 6.61
N ASN A 42 6.99 1.48 6.26
CA ASN A 42 8.14 0.85 6.92
C ASN A 42 9.44 1.45 6.37
N ARG A 43 9.51 1.61 5.04
CA ARG A 43 10.67 2.12 4.31
C ARG A 43 10.29 2.60 2.91
N ILE A 44 10.99 3.59 2.40
CA ILE A 44 11.03 3.88 0.97
C ILE A 44 12.46 3.73 0.44
N LYS A 45 12.59 3.58 -0.88
CA LYS A 45 13.87 3.69 -1.57
C LYS A 45 13.67 4.44 -2.88
N VAL A 46 14.40 5.54 -3.07
CA VAL A 46 14.42 6.22 -4.37
C VAL A 46 15.31 5.41 -5.30
N LEU A 47 14.73 4.87 -6.38
CA LEU A 47 15.43 3.95 -7.29
C LEU A 47 16.04 4.68 -8.48
N LYS A 48 15.29 5.60 -9.08
CA LYS A 48 15.68 6.30 -10.31
C LYS A 48 15.15 7.72 -10.31
N HIS A 49 15.96 8.66 -10.79
CA HIS A 49 15.55 10.03 -11.08
C HIS A 49 16.56 10.71 -12.00
N THR A 50 16.21 11.88 -12.52
CA THR A 50 17.12 12.76 -13.27
C THR A 50 17.22 14.17 -12.66
N GLU A 51 16.80 14.32 -11.40
CA GLU A 51 16.85 15.59 -10.66
C GLU A 51 18.27 16.18 -10.55
N THR A 52 18.34 17.49 -10.40
CA THR A 52 19.59 18.24 -10.35
C THR A 52 20.46 17.85 -9.13
N PRO A 53 21.75 17.53 -9.33
CA PRO A 53 22.74 17.38 -8.25
C PRO A 53 22.79 18.61 -7.33
N GLY A 54 22.92 18.39 -6.02
CA GLY A 54 22.91 19.46 -5.02
C GLY A 54 21.52 20.05 -4.70
N LEU A 55 20.46 19.57 -5.38
CA LEU A 55 19.06 19.93 -5.10
C LEU A 55 18.22 18.67 -4.90
N GLY A 56 17.52 18.21 -5.94
CA GLY A 56 16.59 17.08 -5.83
C GLY A 56 17.29 15.72 -5.74
N ALA A 57 18.51 15.61 -6.29
CA ALA A 57 19.32 14.40 -6.16
C ALA A 57 19.76 14.12 -4.72
N GLU A 58 19.69 15.12 -3.82
CA GLU A 58 19.96 14.95 -2.40
C GLU A 58 19.01 13.93 -1.73
N ALA A 59 17.91 13.57 -2.40
CA ALA A 59 17.04 12.47 -1.98
C ALA A 59 17.78 11.13 -1.82
N GLN A 60 18.89 10.92 -2.53
CA GLN A 60 19.71 9.70 -2.46
C GLN A 60 21.03 9.89 -1.67
N THR A 61 21.29 11.07 -1.13
CA THR A 61 22.54 11.36 -0.42
C THR A 61 22.57 10.65 0.94
N ILE A 62 23.65 9.90 1.18
CA ILE A 62 24.00 9.33 2.48
C ILE A 62 24.98 10.28 3.16
N LYS A 63 24.66 10.74 4.38
CA LYS A 63 25.57 11.62 5.13
C LYS A 63 26.70 10.81 5.74
N TYR A 64 27.82 11.48 6.04
CA TYR A 64 28.96 10.83 6.67
C TYR A 64 28.56 10.18 8.01
N GLY A 65 28.81 8.88 8.15
CA GLY A 65 28.44 8.09 9.33
C GLY A 65 27.07 7.43 9.27
N ASP A 66 26.26 7.72 8.25
CA ASP A 66 24.98 7.03 8.02
C ASP A 66 25.15 5.84 7.06
N ASN A 67 24.22 4.89 7.14
CA ASN A 67 24.16 3.73 6.25
C ASN A 67 23.07 3.85 5.17
N GLU A 68 22.20 4.86 5.28
CA GLU A 68 21.00 5.03 4.45
C GLU A 68 20.79 6.50 4.11
N PRO A 69 20.16 6.84 2.97
CA PRO A 69 19.88 8.22 2.62
C PRO A 69 18.97 8.89 3.65
N PHE A 70 19.35 10.07 4.13
CA PHE A 70 18.63 10.76 5.21
C PHE A 70 17.16 11.05 4.84
N PHE A 71 16.91 11.35 3.55
CA PHE A 71 15.61 11.69 3.02
C PHE A 71 14.63 10.51 3.11
N GLU A 72 15.10 9.29 2.84
CA GLU A 72 14.28 8.08 2.90
C GLU A 72 13.79 7.81 4.33
N GLY A 73 14.63 8.12 5.33
CA GLY A 73 14.29 8.00 6.74
C GLY A 73 13.13 8.89 7.19
N TRP A 74 12.85 10.01 6.53
CA TRP A 74 11.76 10.92 6.88
C TRP A 74 10.37 10.33 6.67
N PHE A 75 10.26 9.28 5.87
CA PHE A 75 8.98 8.62 5.56
C PHE A 75 8.62 7.51 6.55
N LYS A 76 9.56 7.08 7.40
CA LYS A 76 9.32 5.98 8.34
C LYS A 76 8.17 6.30 9.31
N GLU A 77 7.28 5.34 9.53
CA GLU A 77 6.06 5.44 10.36
C GLU A 77 5.00 6.46 9.87
N LYS A 78 5.21 7.09 8.71
CA LYS A 78 4.23 8.00 8.11
C LYS A 78 3.12 7.20 7.43
N ASN A 79 1.92 7.74 7.40
CA ASN A 79 0.82 7.13 6.66
C ASN A 79 0.98 7.41 5.16
N SER A 80 1.21 6.37 4.37
CA SER A 80 1.40 6.47 2.91
C SER A 80 0.22 7.08 2.15
N LEU A 81 -0.98 7.02 2.71
CA LEU A 81 -2.19 7.66 2.15
C LEU A 81 -2.26 9.16 2.45
N LYS A 82 -1.39 9.69 3.30
CA LYS A 82 -1.47 11.07 3.82
C LYS A 82 -0.14 11.84 3.79
N VAL A 83 0.95 11.22 3.31
CA VAL A 83 2.24 11.92 3.23
C VAL A 83 2.10 13.18 2.36
N VAL A 84 2.62 14.28 2.89
CA VAL A 84 2.48 15.60 2.29
C VAL A 84 3.74 16.40 2.59
N VAL A 85 4.10 17.35 1.73
CA VAL A 85 5.24 18.22 2.01
C VAL A 85 4.82 19.24 3.07
N GLU A 86 5.68 19.53 4.04
CA GLU A 86 5.40 20.52 5.10
C GLU A 86 4.98 21.90 4.57
N LYS A 87 5.39 22.27 3.35
CA LYS A 87 5.04 23.54 2.70
C LYS A 87 3.59 23.57 2.19
N ASP A 88 2.99 22.40 1.98
CA ASP A 88 1.61 22.26 1.52
C ASP A 88 0.66 22.09 2.71
N ASP A 89 1.09 21.39 3.77
CA ASP A 89 0.38 21.27 5.03
C ASP A 89 1.36 21.08 6.19
N SER A 90 1.64 22.18 6.90
CA SER A 90 2.55 22.20 8.05
C SER A 90 1.94 21.59 9.30
N SER A 91 0.60 21.48 9.36
CA SER A 91 -0.14 20.94 10.50
C SER A 91 -0.20 19.41 10.49
N SER A 92 -0.01 18.80 9.31
CA SER A 92 -0.07 17.35 9.16
C SER A 92 0.97 16.62 10.05
N PRO A 93 0.55 15.58 10.80
CA PRO A 93 1.49 14.70 11.49
C PRO A 93 2.30 13.84 10.51
N ASP A 94 1.77 13.64 9.30
CA ASP A 94 2.37 12.85 8.22
C ASP A 94 3.22 13.71 7.26
N ARG A 95 3.52 14.96 7.63
CA ARG A 95 4.34 15.87 6.82
C ARG A 95 5.78 15.39 6.66
N ILE A 96 6.34 15.68 5.50
CA ILE A 96 7.72 15.41 5.10
C ILE A 96 8.44 16.75 4.90
N GLN A 97 9.64 16.86 5.45
CA GLN A 97 10.49 18.02 5.24
C GLN A 97 10.85 18.15 3.75
N SER A 98 10.78 19.36 3.22
CA SER A 98 11.25 19.62 1.85
C SER A 98 12.78 19.53 1.80
N LEU A 99 13.31 18.90 0.75
CA LEU A 99 14.71 19.12 0.38
C LEU A 99 14.92 20.61 0.08
N THR A 100 16.02 21.17 0.57
CA THR A 100 16.36 22.59 0.37
C THR A 100 16.47 22.88 -1.13
N GLY A 101 15.73 23.88 -1.61
CA GLY A 101 15.69 24.23 -3.03
C GLY A 101 14.96 23.23 -3.95
N ALA A 102 14.52 22.07 -3.45
CA ALA A 102 13.98 20.97 -4.27
C ALA A 102 12.57 20.52 -3.83
N THR A 103 11.70 21.48 -3.50
CA THR A 103 10.32 21.19 -3.07
C THR A 103 9.51 20.45 -4.11
N ILE A 104 9.74 20.71 -5.41
CA ILE A 104 9.04 20.01 -6.50
C ILE A 104 9.35 18.51 -6.47
N THR A 105 10.62 18.14 -6.28
CA THR A 105 11.05 16.75 -6.12
C THR A 105 10.37 16.08 -4.92
N THR A 106 10.44 16.70 -3.74
CA THR A 106 9.81 16.14 -2.52
C THR A 106 8.30 15.96 -2.71
N ARG A 107 7.64 16.93 -3.35
CA ARG A 107 6.20 16.89 -3.63
C ARG A 107 5.85 15.79 -4.61
N ALA A 108 6.65 15.59 -5.65
CA ALA A 108 6.46 14.51 -6.62
C ALA A 108 6.48 13.13 -5.95
N ILE A 109 7.45 12.93 -5.05
CA ILE A 109 7.56 11.69 -4.26
C ILE A 109 6.33 11.51 -3.38
N CYS A 110 5.97 12.50 -2.55
CA CYS A 110 4.80 12.41 -1.66
C CYS A 110 3.51 12.11 -2.43
N LYS A 111 3.22 12.86 -3.49
CA LYS A 111 2.02 12.67 -4.32
C LYS A 111 1.98 11.28 -4.95
N SER A 112 3.10 10.81 -5.50
CA SER A 112 3.15 9.48 -6.12
C SER A 112 2.90 8.37 -5.10
N ILE A 113 3.43 8.49 -3.87
CA ILE A 113 3.19 7.53 -2.79
C ILE A 113 1.69 7.50 -2.45
N VAL A 114 1.06 8.66 -2.25
CA VAL A 114 -0.38 8.75 -1.94
C VAL A 114 -1.21 8.12 -3.05
N SER A 115 -1.02 8.52 -4.31
CA SER A 115 -1.83 8.01 -5.42
C SER A 115 -1.71 6.50 -5.59
N TYR A 116 -0.50 5.94 -5.52
CA TYR A 116 -0.33 4.49 -5.65
C TYR A 116 -0.85 3.73 -4.41
N SER A 117 -0.77 4.33 -3.22
CA SER A 117 -1.37 3.75 -2.00
C SER A 117 -2.90 3.71 -2.09
N GLU A 118 -3.52 4.76 -2.62
CA GLU A 118 -4.98 4.80 -2.85
C GLU A 118 -5.42 3.75 -3.87
N LEU A 119 -4.68 3.61 -4.99
CA LEU A 119 -4.95 2.57 -5.98
C LEU A 119 -4.84 1.17 -5.37
N LEU A 120 -3.80 0.92 -4.59
CA LEU A 120 -3.60 -0.34 -3.90
C LEU A 120 -4.72 -0.60 -2.87
N LYS A 121 -5.10 0.41 -2.09
CA LYS A 121 -6.19 0.32 -1.12
C LYS A 121 -7.50 -0.08 -1.80
N LYS A 122 -7.88 0.62 -2.89
CA LYS A 122 -9.08 0.29 -3.68
C LYS A 122 -9.02 -1.13 -4.23
N TYR A 123 -7.87 -1.54 -4.76
CA TYR A 123 -7.67 -2.90 -5.29
C TYR A 123 -7.89 -3.97 -4.21
N ILE A 124 -7.37 -3.75 -3.00
CA ILE A 124 -7.53 -4.68 -1.87
C ILE A 124 -8.98 -4.68 -1.38
N GLU A 125 -9.62 -3.51 -1.26
CA GLU A 125 -11.02 -3.38 -0.81
C GLU A 125 -12.01 -4.01 -1.78
N GLN A 126 -11.71 -4.01 -3.09
CA GLN A 126 -12.53 -4.64 -4.14
C GLN A 126 -12.33 -6.16 -4.25
N GLN A 127 -11.37 -6.76 -3.54
CA GLN A 127 -11.14 -8.22 -3.49
C GLN A 127 -11.23 -8.74 -2.04
N VAL A 128 -12.42 -9.21 -1.64
CA VAL A 128 -12.66 -9.96 -0.38
C VAL A 128 -12.07 -11.40 -0.50
N PRO A 129 -11.87 -12.15 0.61
CA PRO A 129 -10.65 -12.91 0.90
C PRO A 129 -10.57 -14.26 0.16
N VAL A 130 -9.34 -14.73 -0.09
CA VAL A 130 -9.09 -16.12 -0.52
C VAL A 130 -9.33 -17.04 0.68
N VAL A 131 -10.40 -17.84 0.64
CA VAL A 131 -10.62 -18.96 1.55
C VAL A 131 -9.84 -20.16 1.02
N TYR A 132 -8.89 -20.66 1.81
CA TYR A 132 -8.16 -21.87 1.50
C TYR A 132 -9.04 -23.08 1.86
N VAL A 133 -9.38 -23.92 0.86
CA VAL A 133 -10.04 -25.21 1.10
C VAL A 133 -9.11 -26.31 0.58
N GLY A 134 -8.27 -26.85 1.47
CA GLY A 134 -7.57 -28.12 1.27
C GLY A 134 -6.50 -28.18 0.18
N ASP A 135 -5.75 -29.28 0.21
CA ASP A 135 -4.41 -29.44 -0.38
C ASP A 135 -4.33 -29.37 -1.92
N ALA A 136 -3.09 -29.14 -2.37
CA ALA A 136 -2.63 -28.45 -3.58
C ALA A 136 -3.10 -28.93 -4.98
N GLU A 137 -4.08 -29.82 -5.12
CA GLU A 137 -4.42 -30.41 -6.43
C GLU A 137 -5.89 -30.30 -6.89
N SER A 138 -6.77 -29.60 -6.16
CA SER A 138 -8.11 -29.33 -6.69
C SER A 138 -8.66 -27.99 -6.20
N VAL A 139 -8.54 -26.93 -7.01
CA VAL A 139 -9.23 -25.68 -6.73
C VAL A 139 -10.31 -25.45 -7.78
N VAL A 140 -11.56 -25.65 -7.35
CA VAL A 140 -12.77 -25.23 -8.06
C VAL A 140 -13.15 -23.84 -7.53
N SER A 141 -13.38 -22.89 -8.42
CA SER A 141 -13.78 -21.52 -8.08
C SER A 141 -15.13 -21.49 -7.36
N TYR A 142 -15.18 -20.87 -6.17
CA TYR A 142 -16.38 -20.71 -5.38
C TYR A 142 -16.91 -19.27 -5.43
N ASP A 143 -18.17 -19.12 -5.84
CA ASP A 143 -18.88 -17.84 -5.94
C ASP A 143 -19.73 -17.61 -4.67
N HIS A 144 -19.28 -16.68 -3.82
CA HIS A 144 -19.83 -16.43 -2.50
C HIS A 144 -21.26 -15.86 -2.53
N GLU A 145 -21.65 -15.15 -3.59
CA GLU A 145 -23.00 -14.59 -3.71
C GLU A 145 -24.02 -15.70 -3.97
N LYS A 146 -23.69 -16.66 -4.85
CA LYS A 146 -24.56 -17.83 -5.12
C LYS A 146 -24.71 -18.74 -3.90
N ALA A 147 -23.64 -18.92 -3.13
CA ALA A 147 -23.65 -19.77 -1.94
C ALA A 147 -24.53 -19.22 -0.80
N MET A 148 -24.44 -17.92 -0.55
CA MET A 148 -25.25 -17.24 0.47
C MET A 148 -26.74 -17.24 0.07
N ALA A 149 -27.04 -16.98 -1.20
CA ALA A 149 -28.40 -17.09 -1.73
C ALA A 149 -28.96 -18.53 -1.62
N GLN A 150 -28.13 -19.55 -1.85
CA GLN A 150 -28.52 -20.95 -1.70
C GLN A 150 -28.78 -21.31 -0.23
N GLN A 151 -27.94 -20.88 0.72
CA GLN A 151 -28.15 -21.15 2.15
C GLN A 151 -29.41 -20.46 2.69
N ASP A 152 -29.70 -19.23 2.27
CA ASP A 152 -30.92 -18.55 2.67
C ASP A 152 -32.17 -19.20 2.07
N SER A 153 -32.07 -19.76 0.86
CA SER A 153 -33.17 -20.54 0.26
C SER A 153 -33.39 -21.88 0.98
N ILE A 154 -32.31 -22.56 1.41
CA ILE A 154 -32.37 -23.83 2.15
C ILE A 154 -32.93 -23.61 3.56
N ARG A 155 -32.47 -22.59 4.28
CA ARG A 155 -33.01 -22.25 5.61
C ARG A 155 -34.50 -21.91 5.57
N LYS A 156 -34.97 -21.23 4.52
CA LYS A 156 -36.40 -20.97 4.33
C LYS A 156 -37.20 -22.25 4.05
N ALA A 157 -36.63 -23.19 3.29
CA ALA A 157 -37.27 -24.48 3.04
C ALA A 157 -37.32 -25.37 4.29
N GLU A 158 -36.25 -25.43 5.08
CA GLU A 158 -36.18 -26.21 6.32
C GLU A 158 -37.12 -25.67 7.41
N ALA A 159 -37.28 -24.35 7.50
CA ALA A 159 -38.25 -23.73 8.40
C ALA A 159 -39.71 -24.12 8.05
N GLN A 160 -40.04 -24.25 6.75
CA GLN A 160 -41.38 -24.66 6.31
C GLN A 160 -41.67 -26.14 6.52
N VAL A 161 -40.66 -27.01 6.41
CA VAL A 161 -40.82 -28.47 6.65
C VAL A 161 -41.04 -28.78 8.13
N THR A 162 -40.42 -28.00 9.03
CA THR A 162 -40.53 -28.22 10.48
C THR A 162 -41.89 -27.77 11.05
N GLU A 163 -42.56 -26.80 10.40
CA GLU A 163 -43.93 -26.37 10.77
C GLU A 163 -45.04 -27.25 10.18
N GLY A 164 -44.78 -27.99 9.10
CA GLY A 164 -45.77 -28.84 8.42
C GLY A 164 -45.88 -30.27 8.93
N GLY A 165 -45.06 -30.68 9.91
CA GLY A 165 -44.98 -32.05 10.43
C GLY A 165 -45.66 -32.27 11.78
N LYS A 166 -46.92 -31.84 11.93
CA LYS A 166 -47.84 -32.31 12.98
C LYS A 166 -49.00 -33.08 12.37
#